data_AF-A0A2G6CCJ7-F1
#
_entry.id   AF-A0A2G6CCJ7-F1
#
_cell.length_a   1.000
_cell.length_b   1.000
_cell.length_c   1.000
_cell.angle_alpha   90.00
_cell.angle_beta   90.00
_cell.angle_gamma   90.00
#
_symmetry.space_group_name_H-M   'P 1'
#
loop_
_entity.id
_entity.type
_entity.pdbx_description
1 polymer ?
#
loop_
_entity_poly.entity_id
_entity_poly.type
_entity_poly.pdbx_seq_one_letter_code
_entity_poly.pdbx_strand_id
1 'polypeptide(L)'
;MMAEHGTAQAALDALPEVARAAGVKTYQPCPLAVVEEEMKRARFAGAQLIARGSDAYPPALAEIADAPPLLWAMGDVSVLHRPTVALVGARNASSLGLRMARKLAGALAQEGI
;
A
#
# COMPACT_ATOMS: atom_id res chain seq x y z
N MET A 1 14.78 10.28 -3.53
CA MET A 1 15.41 9.17 -4.28
C MET A 1 14.85 8.92 -5.68
N MET A 2 13.64 8.42 -5.89
CA MET A 2 13.16 8.18 -7.28
C MET A 2 13.04 9.47 -8.11
N ALA A 3 12.61 10.57 -7.48
CA ALA A 3 12.58 11.90 -8.11
C ALA A 3 13.99 12.49 -8.38
N GLU A 4 15.01 11.99 -7.67
CA GLU A 4 16.40 12.48 -7.77
C GLU A 4 17.24 11.66 -8.78
N HIS A 5 16.91 10.38 -8.96
CA HIS A 5 17.65 9.44 -9.83
C HIS A 5 16.87 9.03 -11.09
N GLY A 6 15.62 9.49 -11.26
CA GLY A 6 14.79 9.32 -12.46
C GLY A 6 14.17 7.94 -12.65
N THR A 7 14.86 6.84 -12.30
CA THR A 7 14.34 5.47 -12.40
C THR A 7 14.53 4.69 -11.09
N ALA A 8 13.71 3.66 -10.88
CA ALA A 8 13.86 2.75 -9.74
C ALA A 8 15.20 2.00 -9.77
N GLN A 9 15.66 1.57 -10.95
CA GLN A 9 16.95 0.89 -11.10
C GLN A 9 18.11 1.80 -10.72
N ALA A 10 18.16 3.03 -11.24
CA ALA A 10 19.21 3.98 -10.91
C ALA A 10 19.23 4.34 -9.41
N ALA A 11 18.06 4.41 -8.77
CA ALA A 11 17.97 4.58 -7.32
C ALA A 11 18.55 3.37 -6.58
N LEU A 12 18.23 2.13 -7.00
CA LEU A 12 18.78 0.91 -6.40
C LEU A 12 20.31 0.83 -6.53
N ASP A 13 20.85 1.24 -7.68
CA ASP A 13 22.28 1.24 -7.95
C ASP A 13 23.03 2.29 -7.09
N ALA A 14 22.37 3.42 -6.78
CA ALA A 14 22.93 4.48 -5.95
C ALA A 14 22.84 4.22 -4.43
N LEU A 15 21.91 3.37 -3.99
CA LEU A 15 21.63 3.11 -2.57
C LEU A 15 22.85 2.69 -1.73
N PRO A 16 23.75 1.80 -2.19
CA PRO A 16 24.93 1.41 -1.42
C PRO A 16 25.83 2.59 -1.05
N GLU A 17 26.07 3.50 -2.00
CA GLU A 17 26.90 4.68 -1.77
C GLU A 17 26.23 5.70 -0.84
N VAL A 18 24.91 5.89 -1.00
CA VAL A 18 24.13 6.75 -0.08
C VAL A 18 24.15 6.18 1.34
N ALA A 19 23.99 4.87 1.51
CA ALA A 19 24.06 4.20 2.81
C ALA A 19 25.46 4.34 3.44
N ARG A 20 26.53 4.19 2.65
CA ARG A 20 27.91 4.38 3.09
C ARG A 20 28.16 5.81 3.60
N ALA A 21 27.67 6.82 2.87
CA ALA A 21 27.77 8.23 3.27
C ALA A 21 27.01 8.51 4.58
N ALA A 22 25.91 7.80 4.83
CA ALA A 22 25.15 7.85 6.09
C ALA A 22 25.75 7.00 7.23
N GLY A 23 26.90 6.35 7.02
CA GLY A 23 27.60 5.55 8.03
C GLY A 23 27.20 4.06 8.08
N VAL A 24 26.33 3.59 7.18
CA VAL A 24 25.93 2.18 7.07
C VAL A 24 26.85 1.46 6.07
N LYS A 25 27.75 0.61 6.59
CA LYS A 25 28.83 -0.01 5.79
C LYS A 25 28.42 -1.28 5.04
N THR A 26 27.32 -1.91 5.43
CA THR A 26 26.93 -3.27 4.98
C THR A 26 25.55 -3.28 4.32
N TYR A 27 25.08 -2.13 3.84
CA TYR A 27 23.81 -2.09 3.11
C TYR A 27 23.92 -2.85 1.79
N GLN A 28 22.96 -3.74 1.55
CA GLN A 28 22.78 -4.40 0.26
C GLN A 28 21.31 -4.30 -0.14
N PRO A 29 21.01 -3.97 -1.41
CA PRO A 29 19.65 -4.08 -1.94
C PRO A 29 19.10 -5.49 -1.75
N CYS A 30 17.77 -5.60 -1.66
CA CYS A 30 17.10 -6.89 -1.57
C CYS A 30 17.52 -7.80 -2.76
N PRO A 31 18.00 -9.04 -2.52
CA PRO A 31 18.38 -9.95 -3.58
C PRO A 31 17.18 -10.30 -4.48
N LEU A 32 17.41 -10.41 -5.79
CA LEU A 32 16.35 -10.68 -6.76
C LEU A 32 15.55 -11.96 -6.44
N ALA A 33 16.23 -13.03 -6.01
CA ALA A 33 15.59 -14.29 -5.66
C ALA A 33 14.53 -14.15 -4.53
N VAL A 34 14.76 -13.24 -3.58
CA VAL A 34 13.80 -12.97 -2.49
C VAL A 34 12.56 -12.26 -3.05
N VAL A 35 12.76 -11.29 -3.94
CA VAL A 35 11.66 -10.56 -4.61
C VAL A 35 10.84 -11.54 -5.46
N GLU A 36 11.48 -12.39 -6.24
CA GLU A 36 10.81 -13.39 -7.08
C GLU A 36 9.96 -14.36 -6.25
N GLU A 37 10.47 -14.80 -5.10
CA GLU A 37 9.74 -15.68 -4.20
C GLU A 37 8.54 -14.96 -3.57
N GLU A 38 8.70 -13.70 -3.16
CA GLU A 38 7.58 -12.90 -2.66
C GLU A 38 6.50 -12.72 -3.72
N MET A 39 6.89 -12.44 -4.98
CA MET A 39 5.95 -12.35 -6.10
C MET A 39 5.20 -13.66 -6.34
N LYS A 40 5.85 -14.83 -6.16
CA LYS A 40 5.17 -16.13 -6.25
C LYS A 40 4.19 -16.34 -5.10
N ARG A 41 4.59 -16.03 -3.87
CA ARG A 41 3.73 -16.14 -2.67
C ARG A 41 2.50 -15.25 -2.80
N ALA A 42 2.68 -14.01 -3.24
CA ALA A 42 1.58 -13.08 -3.46
C ALA A 42 0.60 -13.61 -4.52
N ARG A 43 1.11 -14.09 -5.66
CA ARG A 43 0.27 -14.73 -6.69
C ARG A 43 -0.49 -15.94 -6.15
N PHE A 44 0.17 -16.80 -5.37
CA PHE A 44 -0.46 -17.97 -4.76
C PHE A 44 -1.59 -17.58 -3.78
N ALA A 45 -1.43 -16.48 -3.05
CA ALA A 45 -2.44 -15.92 -2.17
C ALA A 45 -3.58 -15.16 -2.91
N GLY A 46 -3.52 -15.06 -4.24
CA GLY A 46 -4.48 -14.27 -5.02
C GLY A 46 -4.29 -12.76 -4.89
N ALA A 47 -3.09 -12.31 -4.50
CA ALA A 47 -2.76 -10.90 -4.39
C ALA A 47 -2.23 -10.34 -5.71
N GLN A 48 -2.67 -9.13 -6.05
CA GLN A 48 -2.23 -8.34 -7.19
C GLN A 48 -1.33 -7.21 -6.72
N LEU A 49 -0.19 -7.03 -7.40
CA LEU A 49 0.69 -5.88 -7.19
C LEU A 49 0.14 -4.69 -7.97
N ILE A 50 -0.06 -3.57 -7.29
CA ILE A 50 -0.55 -2.32 -7.85
C ILE A 50 0.54 -1.26 -7.65
N ALA A 51 1.02 -0.68 -8.74
CA ALA A 51 2.04 0.37 -8.70
C ALA A 51 1.41 1.76 -8.78
N ARG A 52 1.99 2.73 -8.07
CA ARG A 52 1.57 4.13 -8.17
C ARG A 52 1.69 4.61 -9.61
N GLY A 53 0.63 5.26 -10.10
CA GLY A 53 0.51 5.71 -11.49
C GLY A 53 -0.09 4.68 -12.46
N SER A 54 -0.38 3.46 -12.01
CA SER A 54 -1.22 2.53 -12.77
C SER A 54 -2.71 2.83 -12.58
N ASP A 55 -3.53 2.43 -13.56
CA ASP A 55 -4.99 2.59 -13.52
C ASP A 55 -5.67 1.87 -12.34
N ALA A 56 -4.99 0.92 -11.70
CA ALA A 56 -5.52 0.20 -10.54
C ALA A 56 -5.21 0.90 -9.21
N TYR A 57 -4.36 1.94 -9.20
CA TYR A 57 -3.92 2.60 -7.97
C TYR A 57 -5.00 3.55 -7.42
N PRO A 58 -5.35 3.48 -6.12
CA PRO A 58 -6.43 4.30 -5.56
C PRO A 58 -6.12 5.81 -5.69
N PRO A 59 -6.97 6.61 -6.37
CA PRO A 59 -6.70 8.04 -6.59
C PRO A 59 -6.52 8.82 -5.28
N ALA A 60 -7.41 8.61 -4.31
CA ALA A 60 -7.33 9.29 -3.01
C ALA A 60 -6.03 8.96 -2.25
N LEU A 61 -5.48 7.76 -2.41
CA LEU A 61 -4.20 7.38 -1.81
C LEU A 61 -3.01 7.96 -2.57
N ALA A 62 -3.16 8.31 -3.85
CA ALA A 62 -2.08 8.91 -4.64
C ALA A 62 -1.81 10.37 -4.26
N GLU A 63 -2.79 11.03 -3.64
CA GLU A 63 -2.78 12.44 -3.24
C GLU A 63 -2.04 12.70 -1.91
N ILE A 64 -1.85 11.68 -1.07
CA ILE A 64 -1.13 11.86 0.19
C ILE A 64 0.38 12.05 -0.06
N ALA A 65 1.03 12.84 0.79
CA ALA A 65 2.45 13.19 0.61
C ALA A 65 3.39 11.97 0.60
N ASP A 66 3.09 10.96 1.40
CA ASP A 66 3.87 9.72 1.51
C ASP A 66 3.11 8.53 0.92
N ALA A 67 2.55 8.73 -0.28
CA ALA A 67 1.81 7.69 -1.00
C ALA A 67 2.75 6.52 -1.30
N PRO A 68 2.42 5.28 -0.89
CA PRO A 68 3.28 4.13 -1.10
C PRO A 68 3.49 3.87 -2.60
N PRO A 69 4.71 3.54 -3.06
CA PRO A 69 4.96 3.32 -4.48
C PRO A 69 4.31 2.02 -4.99
N LEU A 70 4.06 1.05 -4.11
CA LEU A 70 3.51 -0.27 -4.41
C LEU A 70 2.50 -0.68 -3.35
N LEU A 71 1.44 -1.36 -3.77
CA LEU A 71 0.40 -1.95 -2.91
C LEU A 71 0.14 -3.40 -3.31
N TRP A 72 -0.08 -4.25 -2.32
CA TRP A 72 -0.68 -5.56 -2.55
C TRP A 72 -2.18 -5.47 -2.27
N ALA A 73 -3.01 -5.89 -3.24
CA ALA A 73 -4.46 -5.95 -3.10
C ALA A 73 -4.95 -7.38 -3.31
N MET A 74 -5.98 -7.79 -2.56
CA MET A 74 -6.67 -9.07 -2.73
C MET A 74 -8.16 -8.81 -2.89
N GLY A 75 -8.81 -9.56 -3.78
CA GLY A 75 -10.23 -9.38 -4.10
C GLY A 75 -10.48 -8.43 -5.28
N ASP A 76 -11.63 -7.79 -5.29
CA ASP A 76 -12.05 -6.89 -6.37
C ASP A 76 -11.41 -5.49 -6.24
N VAL A 77 -10.41 -5.22 -7.08
CA VAL A 77 -9.68 -3.95 -7.11
C VAL A 77 -10.50 -2.78 -7.66
N SER A 78 -11.65 -3.03 -8.31
CA SER A 78 -12.51 -1.96 -8.83
C SER A 78 -13.10 -1.10 -7.70
N VAL A 79 -13.25 -1.66 -6.50
CA VAL A 79 -13.74 -0.95 -5.31
C VAL A 79 -12.82 0.20 -4.90
N LEU A 80 -11.52 0.13 -5.23
CA LEU A 80 -10.53 1.16 -4.89
C LEU A 80 -10.79 2.51 -5.58
N HIS A 81 -11.64 2.53 -6.60
CA HIS A 81 -12.02 3.74 -7.35
C HIS A 81 -13.35 4.35 -6.90
N ARG A 82 -14.06 3.68 -6.01
CA ARG A 82 -15.34 4.16 -5.49
C ARG A 82 -15.09 5.18 -4.37
N PRO A 83 -16.05 6.07 -4.09
CA PRO A 83 -16.02 6.84 -2.86
C PRO A 83 -16.00 5.91 -1.65
N THR A 84 -15.09 6.15 -0.71
CA THR A 84 -14.93 5.32 0.50
C THR A 84 -14.87 6.19 1.75
N VAL A 85 -15.39 5.67 2.86
CA VAL A 85 -15.29 6.30 4.17
C VAL A 85 -14.61 5.35 5.15
N ALA A 86 -13.59 5.84 5.86
CA ALA A 86 -12.96 5.10 6.94
C ALA A 86 -13.80 5.20 8.23
N LEU A 87 -14.16 4.05 8.82
CA LEU A 87 -14.81 3.97 10.13
C LEU A 87 -13.83 3.41 11.16
N VAL A 88 -13.38 4.24 12.10
CA VAL A 88 -12.40 3.90 13.15
C VAL A 88 -12.96 4.14 14.55
N GLY A 89 -12.45 3.44 15.56
CA GLY A 89 -12.92 3.55 16.93
C GLY A 89 -12.03 2.86 17.96
N ALA A 90 -12.48 2.82 19.22
CA ALA A 90 -11.75 2.18 20.32
C ALA A 90 -11.59 0.66 20.09
N ARG A 91 -10.38 0.12 20.36
CA ARG A 91 -10.10 -1.32 20.26
C ARG A 91 -10.95 -2.16 21.22
N ASN A 92 -11.28 -1.62 22.39
CA ASN A 92 -12.19 -2.21 23.37
C ASN A 92 -13.46 -1.34 23.51
N ALA A 93 -14.26 -1.31 22.44
CA ALA A 93 -15.48 -0.51 22.40
C ALA A 93 -16.59 -1.13 23.26
N SER A 94 -17.47 -0.28 23.80
CA SER A 94 -18.68 -0.73 24.50
C SER A 94 -19.67 -1.41 23.55
N SER A 95 -20.60 -2.19 24.11
CA SER A 95 -21.66 -2.83 23.31
C SER A 95 -22.52 -1.82 22.55
N LEU A 96 -22.73 -0.62 23.11
CA LEU A 96 -23.42 0.47 22.44
C LEU A 96 -22.61 0.99 21.24
N GLY A 97 -21.31 1.23 21.42
CA GLY A 97 -20.43 1.68 20.34
C GLY A 97 -20.39 0.71 19.16
N LEU A 98 -20.30 -0.60 19.43
CA LEU A 98 -20.34 -1.63 18.39
C LEU A 98 -21.67 -1.63 17.61
N ARG A 99 -22.82 -1.45 18.30
CA ARG A 99 -24.12 -1.36 17.63
C ARG A 99 -24.23 -0.13 16.74
N MET A 100 -23.74 1.02 17.21
CA MET A 100 -23.73 2.26 16.44
C MET A 100 -22.85 2.15 15.19
N ALA A 101 -21.63 1.62 15.33
CA ALA A 101 -20.72 1.41 14.21
C ALA A 101 -21.33 0.49 13.14
N ARG A 102 -21.96 -0.62 13.55
CA ARG A 102 -22.65 -1.53 12.62
C ARG A 102 -23.81 -0.84 11.88
N LYS A 103 -24.64 -0.07 12.59
CA LYS A 103 -25.77 0.65 11.99
C LYS A 103 -25.28 1.68 10.97
N LEU A 104 -24.24 2.44 11.31
CA LEU A 104 -23.66 3.45 10.44
C LEU A 104 -23.04 2.83 9.18
N ALA A 105 -22.21 1.79 9.34
CA ALA A 105 -21.61 1.09 8.21
C ALA A 105 -22.67 0.50 7.26
N GLY A 106 -23.72 -0.11 7.81
CA GLY A 106 -24.82 -0.64 7.01
C GLY A 106 -25.60 0.44 6.24
N ALA A 107 -25.85 1.59 6.86
CA ALA A 107 -26.52 2.71 6.20
C ALA A 107 -25.66 3.29 5.07
N LEU A 108 -24.35 3.45 5.29
CA LEU A 108 -23.40 3.92 4.26
C LEU A 108 -23.34 2.95 3.07
N ALA A 109 -23.26 1.64 3.34
CA ALA A 109 -23.24 0.62 2.29
C ALA A 109 -24.51 0.61 1.41
N GLN A 110 -25.68 0.89 2.00
CA GLN A 110 -26.94 1.01 1.26
C GLN A 110 -26.94 2.21 0.31
N GLU A 111 -26.22 3.27 0.65
CA GLU A 111 -26.00 4.45 -0.20
C GLU A 111 -24.82 4.27 -1.20
N GLY A 112 -24.25 3.06 -1.26
CA GLY A 112 -23.19 2.72 -2.22
C GLY A 112 -21.77 3.11 -1.78
N ILE A 113 -21.57 3.38 -0.48
CA ILE A 113 -20.27 3.66 0.14
C ILE A 113 -19.67 2.40 0.79
#